data_AF-A0A381XX65-F1
#
_entry.id   AF-A0A381XX65-F1
#
_cell.length_a   1.000
_cell.length_b   1.000
_cell.length_c   1.000
_cell.angle_alpha   90.00
_cell.angle_beta   90.00
_cell.angle_gamma   90.00
#
_symmetry.space_group_name_H-M   'P 1'
#
loop_
_entity.id
_entity.type
_entity.pdbx_description
1 polymer ?
#
loop_
_entity_poly.entity_id
_entity_poly.type
_entity_poly.pdbx_seq_one_letter_code
_entity_poly.pdbx_strand_id
1 'polypeptide(L)'
;GDPIGAVIVEPVQGRAGVRLAPDGFMAELSVAAADAGALLIADEIMTGLGRCGAMLAAEIVGLMPDLVCIGKAFGAGMPIAVCLGPRSVIDSWPRSEGEAIHTSTFLGHPLSCAAASAALDVSLAEGVPKRAADKGRSLLASLSQRLSSLPTVGDIRGLGLLIGIELVEPDGTTPLVGAAAQVANSAMKAGVLVLPAGDLGQVVELAPPVVLTADQEVYAVDVLENAIRSLS
;
A
#
# COMPACT_ATOMS: atom_id res chain seq x y z
N GLY A 1 3.84 17.53 29.19
CA GLY A 1 4.92 17.05 28.30
C GLY A 1 5.00 18.00 27.14
N ASP A 2 6.00 17.82 26.27
CA ASP A 2 6.11 18.60 25.04
C ASP A 2 4.89 18.35 24.13
N PRO A 3 4.47 19.36 23.34
CA PRO A 3 3.38 19.19 22.39
C PRO A 3 3.74 18.17 21.30
N ILE A 4 2.74 17.44 20.82
CA ILE A 4 2.91 16.46 19.73
C ILE A 4 3.13 17.25 18.43
N GLY A 5 4.27 17.05 17.76
CA GLY A 5 4.57 17.75 16.51
C GLY A 5 3.84 17.19 15.29
N ALA A 6 3.77 15.87 15.17
CA ALA A 6 3.12 15.21 14.05
C ALA A 6 2.69 13.77 14.38
N VAL A 7 1.72 13.27 13.61
CA VAL A 7 1.30 11.88 13.51
C VAL A 7 1.53 11.42 12.08
N ILE A 8 2.17 10.26 11.89
CA ILE A 8 2.39 9.65 10.58
C ILE A 8 1.67 8.30 10.51
N VAL A 9 0.98 8.05 9.39
CA VAL A 9 0.21 6.82 9.19
C VAL A 9 0.18 6.42 7.73
N GLU A 10 0.23 5.11 7.45
CA GLU A 10 -0.11 4.56 6.14
C GLU A 10 -1.63 4.38 6.04
N PRO A 11 -2.32 4.83 4.97
CA PRO A 11 -3.76 4.58 4.80
C PRO A 11 -4.15 3.09 4.87
N VAL A 12 -3.25 2.23 4.38
CA VAL A 12 -3.28 0.77 4.56
C VAL A 12 -1.86 0.35 4.89
N GLN A 13 -1.65 -0.29 6.04
CA GLN A 13 -0.30 -0.71 6.44
C GLN A 13 0.10 -1.94 5.62
N GLY A 14 0.92 -1.74 4.59
CA GLY A 14 1.25 -2.80 3.64
C GLY A 14 2.09 -3.90 4.28
N ARG A 15 3.30 -3.55 4.73
CA ARG A 15 4.28 -4.52 5.27
C ARG A 15 3.84 -5.13 6.60
N ALA A 16 2.98 -4.45 7.36
CA ALA A 16 2.35 -4.99 8.57
C ALA A 16 1.34 -6.13 8.27
N GLY A 17 1.14 -6.47 6.99
CA GLY A 17 0.24 -7.53 6.55
C GLY A 17 -1.07 -7.00 5.99
N VAL A 18 -0.99 -5.96 5.15
CA VAL A 18 -2.13 -5.30 4.48
C VAL A 18 -3.25 -4.99 5.49
N ARG A 19 -2.90 -4.25 6.55
CA ARG A 19 -3.87 -3.92 7.60
C ARG A 19 -4.67 -2.70 7.19
N LEU A 20 -5.97 -2.90 7.01
CA LEU A 20 -6.93 -1.81 6.87
C LEU A 20 -7.38 -1.43 8.28
N ALA A 21 -7.48 -0.13 8.54
CA ALA A 21 -8.07 0.33 9.79
C ALA A 21 -9.59 0.07 9.80
N PRO A 22 -10.20 -0.07 10.99
CA PRO A 22 -11.65 -0.12 11.12
C PRO A 22 -12.31 1.12 10.51
N ASP A 23 -13.55 0.95 10.04
CA ASP A 23 -14.35 2.05 9.49
C ASP A 23 -14.40 3.24 10.44
N GLY A 24 -14.13 4.45 9.91
CA GLY A 24 -14.13 5.70 10.67
C GLY A 24 -12.82 6.03 11.39
N PHE A 25 -11.95 5.06 11.66
CA PHE A 25 -10.71 5.29 12.41
C PHE A 25 -9.82 6.39 11.82
N MET A 26 -9.62 6.39 10.50
CA MET A 26 -8.75 7.36 9.82
C MET A 26 -9.34 8.79 9.81
N ALA A 27 -10.66 8.90 9.76
CA ALA A 27 -11.35 10.19 9.88
C ALA A 27 -11.23 10.73 11.31
N GLU A 28 -11.45 9.87 12.32
CA GLU A 28 -11.27 10.23 13.74
C GLU A 28 -9.82 10.60 14.05
N LEU A 29 -8.84 9.92 13.45
CA LEU A 29 -7.43 10.27 13.57
C LEU A 29 -7.14 11.68 13.04
N SER A 30 -7.80 12.08 11.96
CA SER A 30 -7.68 13.42 11.37
C SER A 30 -8.20 14.49 12.33
N VAL A 31 -9.35 14.23 12.97
CA VAL A 31 -9.92 15.12 13.99
C VAL A 31 -8.99 15.20 15.22
N ALA A 32 -8.52 14.06 15.71
CA ALA A 32 -7.66 14.00 16.89
C ALA A 32 -6.32 14.70 16.67
N ALA A 33 -5.71 14.58 15.49
CA ALA A 33 -4.47 15.28 15.15
C ALA A 33 -4.69 16.81 15.14
N ALA A 34 -5.79 17.26 14.52
CA ALA A 34 -6.14 18.67 14.47
C ALA A 34 -6.41 19.26 15.87
N ASP A 35 -7.18 18.56 16.72
CA ASP A 35 -7.47 18.97 18.10
C ASP A 35 -6.19 19.06 18.97
N ALA A 36 -5.21 18.19 18.68
CA ALA A 36 -3.91 18.22 19.34
C ALA A 36 -2.95 19.29 18.78
N GLY A 37 -3.31 19.98 17.69
CA GLY A 37 -2.43 20.90 16.97
C GLY A 37 -1.22 20.22 16.32
N ALA A 38 -1.33 18.91 16.05
CA ALA A 38 -0.28 18.11 15.43
C ALA A 38 -0.51 18.00 13.92
N LEU A 39 0.56 17.99 13.14
CA LEU A 39 0.46 17.72 11.70
C LEU A 39 0.10 16.25 11.46
N LEU A 40 -0.81 15.98 10.52
CA LEU A 40 -1.10 14.63 10.07
C LEU A 40 -0.40 14.34 8.73
N ILE A 41 0.40 13.28 8.70
CA ILE A 41 1.18 12.85 7.54
C ILE A 41 0.64 11.51 7.03
N ALA A 42 0.15 11.48 5.80
CA ALA A 42 -0.17 10.24 5.10
C ALA A 42 1.07 9.71 4.37
N ASP A 43 1.57 8.55 4.78
CA ASP A 43 2.56 7.80 4.01
C ASP A 43 1.86 7.00 2.90
N GLU A 44 1.80 7.60 1.72
CA GLU A 44 1.19 7.03 0.52
C GLU A 44 2.23 6.41 -0.41
N ILE A 45 3.44 6.14 0.09
CA ILE A 45 4.52 5.58 -0.73
C ILE A 45 4.09 4.24 -1.32
N MET A 46 3.37 3.40 -0.56
CA MET A 46 2.82 2.13 -1.08
C MET A 46 1.39 2.26 -1.64
N THR A 47 0.52 3.02 -0.96
CA THR A 47 -0.93 3.00 -1.21
C THR A 47 -1.39 3.97 -2.30
N GLY A 48 -0.59 4.99 -2.59
CA GLY A 48 -0.95 6.06 -3.50
C GLY A 48 -0.82 5.69 -4.97
N LEU A 49 -1.07 6.69 -5.82
CA LEU A 49 -0.94 6.65 -7.26
C LEU A 49 -1.69 5.49 -7.92
N GLY A 50 -2.91 5.22 -7.43
CA GLY A 50 -3.80 4.21 -7.99
C GLY A 50 -3.68 2.83 -7.36
N ARG A 51 -2.67 2.52 -6.53
CA ARG A 51 -2.53 1.18 -5.91
C ARG A 51 -3.82 0.74 -5.20
N CYS A 52 -4.38 1.61 -4.38
CA CYS A 52 -5.60 1.35 -3.61
C CYS A 52 -6.90 1.79 -4.31
N GLY A 53 -6.86 2.05 -5.63
CA GLY A 53 -8.06 2.36 -6.39
C GLY A 53 -8.41 3.86 -6.51
N ALA A 54 -7.63 4.73 -5.88
CA ALA A 54 -7.71 6.19 -5.99
C ALA A 54 -6.32 6.80 -6.22
N MET A 55 -6.25 8.08 -6.61
CA MET A 55 -4.96 8.77 -6.73
C MET A 55 -4.21 8.80 -5.41
N LEU A 56 -4.94 9.01 -4.31
CA LEU A 56 -4.48 8.89 -2.94
C LEU A 56 -5.46 7.98 -2.20
N ALA A 57 -4.96 6.95 -1.51
CA ALA A 57 -5.79 6.06 -0.71
C ALA A 57 -6.47 6.78 0.47
N ALA A 58 -5.88 7.88 0.93
CA ALA A 58 -6.45 8.78 1.94
C ALA A 58 -7.89 9.19 1.61
N GLU A 59 -8.20 9.44 0.34
CA GLU A 59 -9.55 9.79 -0.13
C GLU A 59 -10.56 8.67 0.13
N ILE A 60 -10.12 7.41 0.02
CA ILE A 60 -10.98 6.24 0.19
C ILE A 60 -11.19 5.91 1.66
N VAL A 61 -10.16 6.06 2.49
CA VAL A 61 -10.24 5.76 3.92
C VAL A 61 -10.72 6.95 4.77
N GLY A 62 -10.98 8.11 4.16
CA GLY A 62 -11.43 9.32 4.86
C GLY A 62 -10.35 10.01 5.68
N LEU A 63 -9.07 9.77 5.36
CA LEU A 63 -7.94 10.44 6.00
C LEU A 63 -7.78 11.84 5.40
N MET A 64 -7.67 12.86 6.24
CA MET A 64 -7.47 14.26 5.82
C MET A 64 -6.10 14.76 6.28
N PRO A 65 -5.00 14.38 5.58
CA PRO A 65 -3.65 14.72 6.00
C PRO A 65 -3.27 16.16 5.64
N ASP A 66 -2.40 16.77 6.45
CA ASP A 66 -1.71 18.03 6.12
C ASP A 66 -0.58 17.79 5.12
N LEU A 67 0.11 16.66 5.24
CA LEU A 67 1.24 16.27 4.40
C LEU A 67 1.03 14.89 3.79
N VAL A 68 1.45 14.71 2.54
CA VAL A 68 1.42 13.42 1.84
C VAL A 68 2.80 13.08 1.32
N CYS A 69 3.31 11.91 1.73
CA CYS A 69 4.56 11.35 1.22
C CYS A 69 4.27 10.39 0.06
N ILE A 70 4.91 10.60 -1.08
CA ILE A 70 4.75 9.77 -2.28
C ILE A 70 6.13 9.32 -2.78
N GLY A 71 6.23 8.08 -3.24
CA GLY A 71 7.45 7.50 -3.83
C GLY A 71 7.09 6.30 -4.70
N LYS A 72 7.93 5.23 -4.67
CA LYS A 72 7.72 3.95 -5.39
C LYS A 72 7.19 4.13 -6.83
N ALA A 73 5.88 3.95 -7.04
CA ALA A 73 5.23 4.03 -8.34
C ALA A 73 5.41 5.40 -9.01
N PHE A 74 5.61 6.45 -8.21
CA PHE A 74 5.81 7.82 -8.68
C PHE A 74 6.93 7.94 -9.70
N GLY A 75 8.06 7.30 -9.44
CA GLY A 75 9.23 7.42 -10.32
C GLY A 75 9.19 6.53 -11.56
N ALA A 76 8.18 5.67 -11.71
CA ALA A 76 8.16 4.61 -12.74
C ALA A 76 9.49 3.85 -12.86
N GLY A 77 10.12 3.54 -11.72
CA GLY A 77 11.42 2.87 -11.63
C GLY A 77 12.62 3.80 -11.42
N MET A 78 12.46 5.11 -11.61
CA MET A 78 13.49 6.10 -11.27
C MET A 78 13.42 6.49 -9.79
N PRO A 79 14.56 6.78 -9.13
CA PRO A 79 14.57 7.24 -7.74
C PRO A 79 14.06 8.67 -7.64
N ILE A 80 12.88 8.82 -7.05
CA ILE A 80 12.27 10.10 -6.69
C ILE A 80 11.18 9.89 -5.65
N ALA A 81 11.06 10.85 -4.73
CA ALA A 81 9.99 10.93 -3.75
C ALA A 81 9.62 12.41 -3.56
N VAL A 82 8.40 12.65 -3.07
CA VAL A 82 7.90 13.99 -2.77
C VAL A 82 7.15 13.98 -1.43
N CYS A 83 7.32 15.06 -0.68
CA CYS A 83 6.43 15.41 0.42
C CYS A 83 5.60 16.61 -0.06
N LEU A 84 4.29 16.41 -0.16
CA LEU A 84 3.33 17.40 -0.63
C LEU A 84 2.58 17.98 0.56
N GLY A 85 2.31 19.28 0.53
CA GLY A 85 1.60 19.96 1.61
C GLY A 85 1.16 21.35 1.21
N PRO A 86 0.27 21.99 1.99
CA PRO A 86 -0.09 23.37 1.79
C PRO A 86 1.12 24.27 2.07
N ARG A 87 1.17 25.43 1.39
CA ARG A 87 2.23 26.43 1.60
C ARG A 87 2.39 26.84 3.05
N SER A 88 1.29 26.94 3.80
CA SER A 88 1.32 27.27 5.23
C SER A 88 2.16 26.30 6.07
N VAL A 89 2.32 25.05 5.62
CA VAL A 89 3.17 24.06 6.29
C VAL A 89 4.55 24.03 5.64
N ILE A 90 4.65 23.95 4.31
CA ILE A 90 5.93 23.83 3.59
C ILE A 90 6.82 25.07 3.76
N ASP A 91 6.22 26.28 3.80
CA ASP A 91 6.93 27.54 3.97
C ASP A 91 7.22 27.88 5.44
N SER A 92 7.01 26.93 6.38
CA SER A 92 7.23 27.16 7.82
C SER A 92 8.70 27.33 8.19
N TRP A 93 9.62 26.86 7.35
CA TRP A 93 11.04 27.11 7.58
C TRP A 93 11.36 28.59 7.39
N PRO A 94 12.14 29.20 8.30
CA PRO A 94 12.57 30.57 8.12
C PRO A 94 13.36 30.70 6.82
N ARG A 95 13.34 31.90 6.23
CA ARG A 95 14.21 32.19 5.09
C ARG A 95 15.66 31.91 5.52
N SER A 96 16.37 31.10 4.73
CA SER A 96 17.78 30.88 4.99
C SER A 96 18.56 32.19 4.81
N GLU A 97 19.36 32.54 5.82
CA GLU A 97 20.30 33.67 5.79
C GLU A 97 21.72 33.22 5.39
N GLY A 98 21.89 31.95 5.00
CA GLY A 98 23.18 31.34 4.70
C GLY A 98 23.03 29.99 4.00
N GLU A 99 23.41 28.90 4.66
CA GLU A 99 23.27 27.55 4.11
C GLU A 99 21.80 27.10 4.07
N ALA A 100 21.44 26.31 3.06
CA ALA A 100 20.10 25.76 2.93
C ALA A 100 19.76 24.87 4.13
N ILE A 101 18.61 25.13 4.77
CA ILE A 101 18.12 24.38 5.95
C ILE A 101 17.81 22.91 5.58
N HIS A 102 17.46 22.66 4.33
CA HIS A 102 17.28 21.32 3.77
C HIS A 102 17.83 21.27 2.36
N THR A 103 18.70 20.30 2.09
CA THR A 103 19.32 20.10 0.79
C THR A 103 19.57 18.62 0.53
N SER A 104 19.55 18.24 -0.75
CA SER A 104 19.96 16.91 -1.22
C SER A 104 20.57 17.07 -2.61
N THR A 105 21.72 16.43 -2.83
CA THR A 105 22.49 16.51 -4.09
C THR A 105 21.67 16.16 -5.33
N PHE A 106 20.70 15.25 -5.19
CA PHE A 106 19.84 14.80 -6.29
C PHE A 106 18.40 15.33 -6.18
N LEU A 107 18.15 16.32 -5.32
CA LEU A 107 16.83 16.95 -5.22
C LEU A 107 16.43 17.54 -6.59
N GLY A 108 15.25 17.16 -7.09
CA GLY A 108 14.78 17.62 -8.40
C GLY A 108 15.58 17.07 -9.58
N HIS A 109 16.17 15.87 -9.46
CA HIS A 109 16.92 15.23 -10.54
C HIS A 109 16.10 15.18 -11.85
N PRO A 110 16.51 15.88 -12.93
CA PRO A 110 15.63 16.14 -14.08
C PRO A 110 15.09 14.89 -14.78
N LEU A 111 15.91 13.84 -14.89
CA LEU A 111 15.45 12.59 -15.51
C LEU A 111 14.40 11.88 -14.65
N SER A 112 14.57 11.91 -13.33
CA SER A 112 13.58 11.31 -12.42
C SER A 112 12.29 12.11 -12.43
N CYS A 113 12.36 13.45 -12.52
CA CYS A 113 11.20 14.32 -12.69
C CYS A 113 10.47 14.07 -14.01
N ALA A 114 11.20 13.91 -15.12
CA ALA A 114 10.61 13.60 -16.42
C ALA A 114 9.89 12.25 -16.43
N ALA A 115 10.52 11.21 -15.85
CA ALA A 115 9.90 9.89 -15.70
C ALA A 115 8.64 9.95 -14.83
N ALA A 116 8.70 10.67 -13.71
CA ALA A 116 7.55 10.82 -12.81
C ALA A 116 6.38 11.59 -13.45
N SER A 117 6.68 12.66 -14.19
CA SER A 117 5.66 13.41 -14.95
C SER A 117 4.97 12.51 -15.97
N ALA A 118 5.74 11.77 -16.77
CA ALA A 118 5.18 10.86 -17.76
C ALA A 118 4.36 9.72 -17.12
N ALA A 119 4.80 9.21 -15.97
CA ALA A 119 4.07 8.18 -15.22
C ALA A 119 2.70 8.69 -14.73
N LEU A 120 2.64 9.93 -14.23
CA LEU A 120 1.38 10.56 -13.83
C LEU A 120 0.45 10.78 -15.02
N ASP A 121 0.98 11.28 -16.15
CA ASP A 121 0.20 11.50 -17.36
C ASP A 121 -0.45 10.19 -17.86
N VAL A 122 0.33 9.11 -17.91
CA VAL A 122 -0.18 7.77 -18.28
C VAL A 122 -1.20 7.27 -17.26
N SER A 123 -0.93 7.42 -15.96
CA SER A 123 -1.83 6.98 -14.89
C SER A 123 -3.22 7.63 -15.01
N LEU A 124 -3.25 8.94 -15.28
CA LEU A 124 -4.49 9.70 -15.48
C LEU A 124 -5.16 9.34 -16.80
N ALA A 125 -4.41 9.29 -17.92
CA ALA A 125 -4.96 9.02 -19.25
C ALA A 125 -5.56 7.61 -19.36
N GLU A 126 -4.93 6.61 -18.75
CA GLU A 126 -5.42 5.22 -18.77
C GLU A 126 -6.41 4.90 -17.64
N GLY A 127 -6.67 5.86 -16.73
CA GLY A 127 -7.59 5.67 -15.60
C GLY A 127 -7.12 4.58 -14.64
N VAL A 128 -5.81 4.54 -14.36
CA VAL A 128 -5.17 3.51 -13.51
C VAL A 128 -5.85 3.35 -12.16
N PRO A 129 -6.21 4.41 -11.40
CA PRO A 129 -6.92 4.25 -10.14
C PRO A 129 -8.22 3.45 -10.27
N LYS A 130 -9.09 3.83 -11.21
CA LYS A 130 -10.35 3.12 -11.45
C LYS A 130 -10.12 1.66 -11.83
N ARG A 131 -9.16 1.41 -12.73
CA ARG A 131 -8.81 0.04 -13.15
C ARG A 131 -8.31 -0.81 -11.99
N ALA A 132 -7.49 -0.24 -11.10
CA ALA A 132 -7.02 -0.93 -9.91
C ALA A 132 -8.15 -1.22 -8.92
N ALA A 133 -9.11 -0.30 -8.76
CA ALA A 133 -10.32 -0.56 -7.98
C ALA A 133 -11.13 -1.73 -8.55
N ASP A 134 -11.40 -1.72 -9.87
CA ASP A 134 -12.19 -2.74 -10.54
C ASP A 134 -11.52 -4.12 -10.50
N LYS A 135 -10.22 -4.19 -10.81
CA LYS A 135 -9.44 -5.43 -10.75
C LYS A 135 -9.24 -5.92 -9.33
N GLY A 136 -9.03 -5.02 -8.38
CA GLY A 136 -8.94 -5.34 -6.96
C GLY A 136 -10.18 -6.07 -6.46
N ARG A 137 -11.37 -5.57 -6.81
CA ARG A 137 -12.64 -6.25 -6.47
C ARG A 137 -12.75 -7.64 -7.09
N SER A 138 -12.36 -7.80 -8.36
CA SER A 138 -12.35 -9.11 -9.04
C SER A 138 -11.42 -10.10 -8.34
N LEU A 139 -10.17 -9.70 -8.13
CA LEU A 139 -9.14 -10.56 -7.55
C LEU A 139 -9.47 -10.92 -6.10
N LEU A 140 -9.94 -9.97 -5.28
CA LEU A 140 -10.43 -10.25 -3.93
C LEU A 140 -11.56 -11.28 -3.95
N ALA A 141 -12.57 -11.10 -4.81
CA ALA A 141 -13.69 -12.03 -4.90
C ALA A 141 -13.24 -13.45 -5.31
N SER A 142 -12.34 -13.57 -6.29
CA SER A 142 -11.78 -14.85 -6.73
C SER A 142 -10.99 -15.54 -5.61
N LEU A 143 -10.12 -14.80 -4.91
CA LEU A 143 -9.35 -15.32 -3.77
C LEU A 143 -10.28 -15.78 -2.65
N SER A 144 -11.26 -14.97 -2.25
CA SER A 144 -12.24 -15.33 -1.22
C SER A 144 -13.03 -16.59 -1.61
N GLN A 145 -13.52 -16.66 -2.85
CA GLN A 145 -14.27 -17.83 -3.33
C GLN A 145 -13.45 -19.13 -3.26
N ARG A 146 -12.15 -19.06 -3.56
CA ARG A 146 -11.28 -20.24 -3.68
C ARG A 146 -10.62 -20.65 -2.37
N LEU A 147 -10.35 -19.70 -1.49
CA LEU A 147 -9.45 -19.89 -0.34
C LEU A 147 -10.16 -19.80 1.02
N SER A 148 -11.29 -19.11 1.14
CA SER A 148 -11.93 -18.88 2.46
C SER A 148 -12.44 -20.15 3.16
N SER A 149 -12.58 -21.28 2.45
CA SER A 149 -12.93 -22.57 3.07
C SER A 149 -11.72 -23.36 3.58
N LEU A 150 -10.49 -22.87 3.35
CA LEU A 150 -9.28 -23.54 3.81
C LEU A 150 -9.07 -23.25 5.30
N PRO A 151 -8.85 -24.27 6.15
CA PRO A 151 -8.66 -24.05 7.59
C PRO A 151 -7.40 -23.25 7.93
N THR A 152 -6.45 -23.17 6.99
CA THR A 152 -5.21 -22.40 7.11
C THR A 152 -5.34 -20.94 6.68
N VAL A 153 -6.53 -20.48 6.27
CA VAL A 153 -6.79 -19.11 5.83
C VAL A 153 -7.72 -18.43 6.85
N GLY A 154 -7.21 -17.41 7.53
CA GLY A 154 -7.95 -16.68 8.57
C GLY A 154 -8.73 -15.50 7.99
N ASP A 155 -8.09 -14.72 7.12
CA ASP A 155 -8.69 -13.52 6.55
C ASP A 155 -8.12 -13.22 5.15
N ILE A 156 -8.96 -12.62 4.29
CA ILE A 156 -8.58 -12.12 2.97
C ILE A 156 -9.11 -10.69 2.87
N ARG A 157 -8.19 -9.74 2.81
CA ARG A 157 -8.48 -8.31 2.90
C ARG A 157 -7.68 -7.53 1.88
N GLY A 158 -8.12 -6.33 1.56
CA GLY A 158 -7.38 -5.47 0.66
C GLY A 158 -8.13 -4.23 0.24
N LEU A 159 -7.39 -3.31 -0.36
CA LEU A 159 -7.93 -2.10 -0.97
C LEU A 159 -7.28 -1.91 -2.34
N GLY A 160 -8.09 -1.88 -3.40
CA GLY A 160 -7.61 -1.91 -4.78
C GLY A 160 -6.74 -3.16 -5.04
N LEU A 161 -5.55 -2.96 -5.60
CA LEU A 161 -4.59 -4.02 -5.89
C LEU A 161 -3.52 -4.16 -4.80
N LEU A 162 -3.83 -3.80 -3.54
CA LEU A 162 -3.04 -4.17 -2.37
C LEU A 162 -3.86 -5.13 -1.53
N ILE A 163 -3.52 -6.42 -1.59
CA ILE A 163 -4.32 -7.50 -1.02
C ILE A 163 -3.44 -8.37 -0.12
N GLY A 164 -3.99 -8.79 1.01
CA GLY A 164 -3.36 -9.72 1.95
C GLY A 164 -4.21 -10.96 2.15
N ILE A 165 -3.55 -12.12 2.20
CA ILE A 165 -4.15 -13.40 2.61
C ILE A 165 -3.45 -13.80 3.91
N GLU A 166 -4.17 -13.75 5.03
CA GLU A 166 -3.64 -14.11 6.34
C GLU A 166 -3.76 -15.61 6.56
N LEU A 167 -2.62 -16.22 6.89
CA LEU A 167 -2.49 -17.63 7.16
C LEU A 167 -2.49 -17.88 8.66
N VAL A 168 -3.28 -18.86 9.08
CA VAL A 168 -3.50 -19.21 10.48
C VAL A 168 -3.32 -20.70 10.69
N GLU A 169 -3.08 -21.08 11.94
CA GLU A 169 -3.17 -22.46 12.40
C GLU A 169 -4.60 -22.99 12.17
N PRO A 170 -4.82 -24.32 12.13
CA PRO A 170 -6.15 -24.90 11.97
C PRO A 170 -7.18 -24.53 13.06
N ASP A 171 -6.76 -23.84 14.12
CA ASP A 171 -7.66 -23.24 15.11
C ASP A 171 -8.40 -21.99 14.58
N GLY A 172 -8.01 -21.50 13.40
CA GLY A 172 -8.63 -20.39 12.67
C GLY A 172 -8.24 -19.00 13.18
N THR A 173 -7.39 -18.87 14.20
CA THR A 173 -7.10 -17.57 14.85
C THR A 173 -5.63 -17.32 15.16
N THR A 174 -4.84 -18.36 15.38
CA THR A 174 -3.42 -18.22 15.69
C THR A 174 -2.64 -18.00 14.40
N PRO A 175 -1.85 -16.91 14.25
CA PRO A 175 -1.02 -16.70 13.06
C PRO A 175 -0.06 -17.85 12.76
N LEU A 176 -0.05 -18.34 11.52
CA LEU A 176 0.86 -19.39 11.08
C LEU A 176 2.24 -18.79 10.74
N VAL A 177 3.17 -18.89 11.68
CA VAL A 177 4.47 -18.19 11.63
C VAL A 177 5.29 -18.63 10.40
N GLY A 178 5.73 -17.65 9.61
CA GLY A 178 6.60 -17.85 8.43
C GLY A 178 5.91 -18.53 7.23
N ALA A 179 4.62 -18.83 7.31
CA ALA A 179 3.91 -19.55 6.25
C ALA A 179 3.88 -18.79 4.92
N ALA A 180 3.79 -17.46 4.95
CA ALA A 180 3.77 -16.68 3.71
C ALA A 180 5.07 -16.80 2.91
N ALA A 181 6.22 -17.01 3.59
CA ALA A 181 7.49 -17.29 2.92
C ALA A 181 7.48 -18.67 2.23
N GLN A 182 6.84 -19.67 2.83
CA GLN A 182 6.68 -20.99 2.22
C GLN A 182 5.78 -20.91 0.98
N VAL A 183 4.66 -20.20 1.08
CA VAL A 183 3.75 -19.94 -0.06
C VAL A 183 4.47 -19.17 -1.16
N ALA A 184 5.17 -18.09 -0.83
CA ALA A 184 5.92 -17.30 -1.81
C ALA A 184 6.97 -18.15 -2.55
N ASN A 185 7.72 -19.00 -1.83
CA ASN A 185 8.70 -19.91 -2.43
C ASN A 185 8.05 -20.96 -3.34
N SER A 186 6.89 -21.48 -2.96
CA SER A 186 6.13 -22.45 -3.77
C SER A 186 5.56 -21.80 -5.03
N ALA A 187 4.90 -20.65 -4.88
CA ALA A 187 4.35 -19.87 -5.99
C ALA A 187 5.44 -19.43 -6.98
N MET A 188 6.61 -19.02 -6.50
CA MET A 188 7.74 -18.62 -7.34
C MET A 188 8.21 -19.77 -8.24
N LYS A 189 8.24 -21.02 -7.76
CA LYS A 189 8.59 -22.20 -8.57
C LYS A 189 7.56 -22.46 -9.68
N ALA A 190 6.32 -22.00 -9.50
CA ALA A 190 5.27 -22.01 -10.50
C ALA A 190 5.16 -20.69 -11.28
N GLY A 191 6.14 -19.79 -11.19
CA GLY A 191 6.20 -18.56 -11.98
C GLY A 191 5.33 -17.40 -11.46
N VAL A 192 4.83 -17.47 -10.23
CA VAL A 192 4.04 -16.40 -9.59
C VAL A 192 4.83 -15.77 -8.45
N LEU A 193 5.03 -14.45 -8.50
CA LEU A 193 5.75 -13.71 -7.46
C LEU A 193 4.78 -13.02 -6.52
N VAL A 194 4.87 -13.35 -5.24
CA VAL A 194 4.16 -12.70 -4.12
C VAL A 194 5.14 -12.43 -2.99
N LEU A 195 4.79 -11.53 -2.07
CA LEU A 195 5.68 -11.16 -0.97
C LEU A 195 5.12 -11.65 0.37
N PRO A 196 5.98 -12.16 1.27
CA PRO A 196 5.60 -12.34 2.67
C PRO A 196 5.47 -10.98 3.36
N ALA A 197 4.47 -10.82 4.21
CA ALA A 197 4.20 -9.65 5.04
C ALA A 197 3.63 -10.08 6.42
N GLY A 198 3.40 -9.08 7.28
CA GLY A 198 2.99 -9.31 8.66
C GLY A 198 4.18 -9.55 9.60
N ASP A 199 4.01 -9.20 10.87
CA ASP A 199 5.07 -9.24 11.88
C ASP A 199 5.65 -10.65 12.08
N LEU A 200 4.86 -11.68 11.80
CA LEU A 200 5.23 -13.08 11.91
C LEU A 200 5.43 -13.75 10.54
N GLY A 201 5.37 -12.99 9.44
CA GLY A 201 5.45 -13.55 8.09
C GLY A 201 4.26 -14.46 7.75
N GLN A 202 3.08 -14.17 8.30
CA GLN A 202 1.86 -14.96 8.13
C GLN A 202 0.97 -14.46 6.98
N VAL A 203 1.25 -13.29 6.40
CA VAL A 203 0.41 -12.70 5.36
C VAL A 203 1.07 -12.81 4.00
N VAL A 204 0.38 -13.40 3.02
CA VAL A 204 0.78 -13.35 1.61
C VAL A 204 0.28 -12.02 1.03
N GLU A 205 1.19 -11.11 0.72
CA GLU A 205 0.93 -9.80 0.15
C GLU A 205 0.96 -9.89 -1.39
N LEU A 206 -0.13 -9.45 -2.01
CA LEU A 206 -0.28 -9.31 -3.45
C LEU A 206 -0.34 -7.82 -3.80
N ALA A 207 0.55 -7.41 -4.70
CA ALA A 207 0.58 -6.06 -5.27
C ALA A 207 0.77 -6.08 -6.81
N PRO A 208 -0.07 -6.80 -7.57
CA PRO A 208 0.13 -7.00 -9.01
C PRO A 208 0.05 -5.67 -9.79
N PRO A 209 0.65 -5.57 -10.98
CA PRO A 209 0.51 -4.39 -11.81
C PRO A 209 -0.94 -4.25 -12.31
N VAL A 210 -1.39 -3.02 -12.55
CA VAL A 210 -2.76 -2.73 -13.03
C VAL A 210 -3.08 -3.33 -14.42
N VAL A 211 -2.05 -3.75 -15.15
CA VAL A 211 -2.15 -4.43 -16.45
C VAL A 211 -2.38 -5.94 -16.33
N LEU A 212 -2.52 -6.49 -15.11
CA LEU A 212 -2.87 -7.90 -14.87
C LEU A 212 -4.07 -8.33 -15.72
N THR A 213 -3.93 -9.40 -16.50
CA THR A 213 -5.01 -9.94 -17.34
C THR A 213 -5.88 -10.94 -16.59
N ALA A 214 -7.08 -11.24 -17.09
CA ALA A 214 -7.97 -12.23 -16.48
C ALA A 214 -7.35 -13.64 -16.44
N ASP A 215 -6.67 -14.06 -17.50
CA ASP A 215 -6.01 -15.37 -17.55
C ASP A 215 -4.85 -15.46 -16.53
N GLN A 216 -4.09 -14.36 -16.36
CA GLN A 216 -3.05 -14.28 -15.33
C GLN A 216 -3.64 -14.27 -13.91
N GLU A 217 -4.80 -13.63 -13.71
CA GLU A 217 -5.52 -13.65 -12.44
C GLU A 217 -5.95 -15.07 -12.09
N VAL A 218 -6.61 -15.80 -13.01
CA VAL A 218 -7.01 -17.19 -12.81
C VAL A 218 -5.79 -18.07 -12.49
N TYR A 219 -4.73 -17.96 -13.30
CA TYR A 219 -3.50 -18.73 -13.08
C TYR A 219 -2.86 -18.45 -11.72
N ALA A 220 -2.76 -17.18 -11.32
CA ALA A 220 -2.18 -16.80 -10.03
C ALA A 220 -3.00 -17.35 -8.85
N VAL A 221 -4.34 -17.28 -8.94
CA VAL A 221 -5.23 -17.81 -7.90
C VAL A 221 -5.09 -19.34 -7.80
N ASP A 222 -5.02 -20.05 -8.92
CA ASP A 222 -4.80 -21.51 -8.94
C ASP A 222 -3.46 -21.89 -8.28
N VAL A 223 -2.39 -21.15 -8.58
CA VAL A 223 -1.06 -21.38 -7.98
C VAL A 223 -1.09 -21.12 -6.48
N LEU A 224 -1.73 -20.04 -6.03
CA LEU A 224 -1.82 -19.69 -4.61
C LEU A 224 -2.66 -20.70 -3.82
N GLU A 225 -3.78 -21.16 -4.38
CA GLU A 225 -4.58 -22.21 -3.74
C GLU A 225 -3.76 -23.49 -3.52
N ASN A 226 -3.07 -23.96 -4.56
CA ASN A 226 -2.24 -25.17 -4.45
C ASN A 226 -1.11 -24.99 -3.44
N ALA A 227 -0.46 -23.83 -3.41
CA ALA A 227 0.60 -23.52 -2.45
C ALA A 227 0.06 -23.50 -1.01
N ILE A 228 -1.09 -22.87 -0.76
CA ILE A 228 -1.68 -22.79 0.58
C ILE A 228 -2.19 -24.16 1.05
N ARG A 229 -2.80 -24.96 0.17
CA ARG A 229 -3.22 -26.35 0.48
C ARG A 229 -2.05 -27.26 0.84
N SER A 230 -0.83 -26.94 0.40
CA SER A 230 0.37 -27.71 0.73
C SER A 230 0.96 -27.39 2.11
N LEU A 231 0.43 -26.39 2.82
CA LEU A 231 0.83 -26.08 4.19
C LEU A 231 0.21 -27.01 5.24
N SER A 232 -0.91 -27.65 4.90
CA SER A 232 -1.66 -28.58 5.73
C SER A 232 -1.21 -30.03 5.58
#